data_AF-A0A670I6B4-F1
#
_entry.id   AF-A0A670I6B4-F1
#
_cell.length_a   1.000
_cell.length_b   1.000
_cell.length_c   1.000
_cell.angle_alpha   90.00
_cell.angle_beta   90.00
_cell.angle_gamma   90.00
#
_symmetry.space_group_name_H-M   'P 1'
#
loop_
_entity.id
_entity.type
_entity.pdbx_description
1 polymer ?
#
loop_
_entity_poly.entity_id
_entity_poly.type
_entity_poly.pdbx_seq_one_letter_code
_entity_poly.pdbx_strand_id
1 'polypeptide(L)'
;MESFVRRYLDKQKRRASVSDICPPPLLPLTRDDIKPGTENDRLGLVRDTMFQNHLILKPELGRTLRRCAKIPGSDFVYGLTLRGTDGGMPEAIGNWRVMTPTVTKKKEKPKDYIVMNYRGIKAGLFTAKEHYLYRQHHDVRRKGADGDRFPRDPPRLPDAMTYGRPYRPSTPFIDVFQHKWNTWLPLCHQRTTSQPVESACCHNLTQCNSPPATLAAVGFSK
;
A
#
# COMPACT_ATOMS: atom_id res chain seq x y z
N MET A 1 66.19 3.88 -13.94
CA MET A 1 64.83 4.44 -13.75
C MET A 1 63.74 3.65 -14.50
N GLU A 2 64.02 3.10 -15.69
CA GLU A 2 63.03 2.35 -16.48
C GLU A 2 62.49 1.06 -15.83
N SER A 3 63.31 0.38 -15.01
CA SER A 3 62.90 -0.86 -14.32
C SER A 3 61.88 -0.63 -13.21
N PHE A 4 61.91 0.54 -12.57
CA PHE A 4 60.96 0.92 -11.52
C PHE A 4 59.61 1.29 -12.13
N VAL A 5 59.61 2.07 -13.21
CA VAL A 5 58.40 2.44 -13.95
C VAL A 5 57.70 1.19 -14.52
N ARG A 6 58.46 0.25 -15.10
CA ARG A 6 57.90 -1.04 -15.56
C ARG A 6 57.29 -1.86 -14.43
N ARG A 7 57.97 -2.00 -13.28
CA ARG A 7 57.40 -2.70 -12.10
C ARG A 7 56.17 -1.98 -11.55
N TYR A 8 56.14 -0.65 -11.56
CA TYR A 8 55.02 0.14 -11.09
C TYR A 8 53.79 -0.03 -11.99
N LEU A 9 53.98 -0.01 -13.32
CA LEU A 9 52.92 -0.25 -14.31
C LEU A 9 52.40 -1.70 -14.25
N ASP A 10 53.25 -2.70 -14.07
CA ASP A 10 52.83 -4.09 -13.86
C ASP A 10 52.04 -4.27 -12.55
N LYS A 11 52.43 -3.55 -11.49
CA LYS A 11 51.72 -3.57 -10.20
C LYS A 11 50.37 -2.85 -10.27
N GLN A 12 50.22 -1.85 -11.14
CA GLN A 12 48.95 -1.20 -11.47
C GLN A 12 48.04 -2.14 -12.29
N LYS A 13 48.59 -2.91 -13.23
CA LYS A 13 47.85 -3.91 -14.05
C LYS A 13 47.30 -5.10 -13.24
N ARG A 14 47.93 -5.42 -12.10
CA ARG A 14 47.51 -6.51 -11.19
C ARG A 14 46.47 -6.10 -10.15
N ARG A 15 46.10 -4.82 -10.08
CA ARG A 15 44.94 -4.41 -9.28
C ARG A 15 43.72 -4.80 -10.09
N ALA A 16 43.03 -5.86 -9.66
CA ALA A 16 41.72 -6.20 -10.17
C ALA A 16 40.88 -4.92 -10.23
N SER A 17 40.42 -4.56 -11.42
CA SER A 17 39.54 -3.42 -11.59
C SER A 17 38.25 -3.69 -10.80
N VAL A 18 37.54 -2.65 -10.36
CA VAL A 18 36.26 -2.84 -9.65
C VAL A 18 35.28 -3.66 -10.51
N SER A 19 35.38 -3.58 -11.85
CA SER A 19 34.67 -4.42 -12.82
C SER A 19 35.09 -5.90 -12.83
N ASP A 20 36.30 -6.25 -12.38
CA ASP A 20 36.75 -7.63 -12.22
C ASP A 20 36.27 -8.24 -10.89
N ILE A 21 36.08 -7.39 -9.87
CA ILE A 21 35.57 -7.79 -8.54
C ILE A 21 34.04 -7.89 -8.56
N CYS A 22 33.38 -7.01 -9.32
CA CYS A 22 31.94 -6.99 -9.50
C CYS A 22 31.64 -6.71 -10.98
N PRO A 23 31.39 -7.74 -11.80
CA PRO A 23 30.96 -7.50 -13.18
C PRO A 23 29.66 -6.68 -13.17
N PRO A 24 29.43 -5.83 -14.19
CA PRO A 24 28.23 -5.01 -14.29
C PRO A 24 26.98 -5.88 -14.16
N PRO A 25 25.84 -5.31 -13.71
CA PRO A 25 24.61 -6.05 -13.45
C PRO A 25 24.29 -6.95 -14.64
N LEU A 26 24.32 -8.25 -14.37
CA LEU A 26 24.35 -9.29 -15.39
C LEU A 26 23.12 -9.14 -16.28
N LEU A 27 23.38 -8.79 -17.55
CA LEU A 27 22.37 -8.82 -18.60
C LEU A 27 21.72 -10.22 -18.66
N PRO A 28 20.46 -10.31 -19.14
CA PRO A 28 19.83 -11.60 -19.35
C PRO A 28 20.74 -12.47 -20.22
N LEU A 29 20.95 -13.73 -19.78
CA LEU A 29 21.76 -14.69 -20.52
C LEU A 29 21.21 -14.87 -21.92
N THR A 30 22.10 -14.85 -22.91
CA THR A 30 21.77 -15.25 -24.26
C THR A 30 22.29 -16.66 -24.53
N ARG A 31 21.77 -17.30 -25.58
CA ARG A 31 22.20 -18.64 -25.97
C ARG A 31 23.70 -18.71 -26.27
N ASP A 32 24.25 -17.62 -26.80
CA ASP A 32 25.66 -17.51 -27.21
C ASP A 32 26.63 -17.43 -26.02
N ASP A 33 26.13 -17.01 -24.85
CA ASP A 33 26.93 -16.90 -23.63
C ASP A 33 27.21 -18.27 -22.97
N ILE A 34 26.47 -19.31 -23.36
CA ILE A 34 26.51 -20.62 -22.72
C ILE A 34 27.54 -21.49 -23.40
N LYS A 35 28.61 -21.77 -22.66
CA LYS A 35 29.67 -22.69 -23.07
C LYS A 35 29.38 -24.08 -22.52
N PRO A 36 29.79 -25.14 -23.25
CA PRO A 36 29.66 -26.50 -22.75
C PRO A 36 30.38 -26.63 -21.40
N GLY A 37 29.71 -27.20 -20.40
CA GLY A 37 30.23 -27.35 -19.04
C GLY A 37 29.98 -26.16 -18.09
N THR A 38 29.24 -25.13 -18.53
CA THR A 38 28.68 -24.12 -17.62
C THR A 38 27.46 -24.66 -16.87
N GLU A 39 27.11 -24.12 -15.70
CA GLU A 39 26.00 -24.68 -14.89
C GLU A 39 24.65 -24.65 -15.61
N ASN A 40 24.47 -23.66 -16.48
CA ASN A 40 23.28 -23.44 -17.29
C ASN A 40 23.31 -24.14 -18.67
N ASP A 41 24.32 -24.99 -18.91
CA ASP A 41 24.34 -25.89 -20.05
C ASP A 41 23.17 -26.89 -19.96
N ARG A 42 22.47 -27.07 -21.09
CA ARG A 42 21.24 -27.86 -21.17
C ARG A 42 21.31 -28.77 -22.38
N LEU A 43 20.90 -30.01 -22.16
CA LEU A 43 20.73 -30.99 -23.23
C LEU A 43 19.40 -30.75 -23.95
N GLY A 44 19.40 -30.92 -25.28
CA GLY A 44 18.20 -30.86 -26.11
C GLY A 44 17.90 -29.48 -26.71
N LEU A 45 16.63 -29.24 -27.04
CA LEU A 45 16.19 -28.00 -27.67
C LEU A 45 16.05 -26.88 -26.64
N VAL A 46 17.04 -25.99 -26.65
CA VAL A 46 17.08 -24.83 -25.76
C VAL A 46 16.38 -23.64 -26.41
N ARG A 47 15.48 -22.96 -25.66
CA ARG A 47 14.75 -21.76 -26.13
C ARG A 47 15.27 -20.53 -25.41
N ASP A 48 15.26 -19.38 -26.07
CA ASP A 48 15.74 -18.12 -25.48
C ASP A 48 14.95 -17.68 -24.24
N THR A 49 13.65 -17.99 -24.20
CA THR A 49 12.79 -17.69 -23.06
C THR A 49 13.19 -18.43 -21.78
N MET A 50 13.91 -19.54 -21.89
CA MET A 50 14.43 -20.27 -20.72
C MET A 50 15.47 -19.46 -19.96
N PHE A 51 16.16 -18.54 -20.62
CA PHE A 51 17.19 -17.67 -20.03
C PHE A 51 16.64 -16.33 -19.56
N GLN A 52 15.39 -16.02 -19.91
CA GLN A 52 14.68 -14.83 -19.44
C GLN A 52 13.92 -15.10 -18.12
N ASN A 53 13.72 -16.36 -17.76
CA ASN A 53 13.01 -16.74 -16.53
C ASN A 53 14.00 -17.09 -15.40
N HIS A 54 14.00 -16.30 -14.34
CA HIS A 54 14.89 -16.50 -13.19
C HIS A 54 14.64 -17.84 -12.45
N LEU A 55 13.45 -18.45 -12.57
CA LEU A 55 13.12 -19.69 -11.85
C LEU A 55 13.73 -20.91 -12.54
N ILE A 56 13.96 -20.78 -13.84
CA ILE A 56 14.44 -21.85 -14.69
C ILE A 56 15.97 -21.87 -14.67
N LEU A 57 16.62 -20.70 -14.57
CA LEU A 57 18.07 -20.57 -14.52
C LEU A 57 18.65 -21.11 -13.22
N LYS A 58 19.76 -21.84 -13.34
CA LYS A 58 20.53 -22.29 -12.19
C LYS A 58 21.41 -21.15 -11.69
N PRO A 59 21.56 -20.99 -10.35
CA PRO A 59 22.49 -20.05 -9.78
C PRO A 59 23.92 -20.39 -10.19
N GLU A 60 24.68 -19.39 -10.64
CA GLU A 60 26.09 -19.53 -10.94
C GLU A 60 26.90 -19.43 -9.63
N LEU A 61 27.81 -20.37 -9.38
CA LEU A 61 28.62 -20.37 -8.16
C LEU A 61 29.54 -19.14 -8.13
N GLY A 62 29.60 -18.48 -6.97
CA GLY A 62 30.41 -17.27 -6.77
C GLY A 62 29.85 -16.01 -7.44
N ARG A 63 28.65 -16.07 -8.02
CA ARG A 63 27.96 -14.92 -8.62
C ARG A 63 26.59 -14.71 -7.99
N THR A 64 26.08 -13.49 -8.08
CA THR A 64 24.72 -13.19 -7.65
C THR A 64 23.70 -13.78 -8.62
N LEU A 65 22.51 -14.09 -8.11
CA LEU A 65 21.39 -14.56 -8.93
C LEU A 65 21.05 -13.56 -10.03
N ARG A 66 20.98 -14.04 -11.28
CA ARG A 66 20.58 -13.22 -12.42
C ARG A 66 19.08 -12.91 -12.34
N ARG A 67 18.72 -11.62 -12.33
CA ARG A 67 17.30 -11.19 -12.32
C ARG A 67 16.59 -11.33 -13.68
N CYS A 68 17.34 -11.61 -14.75
CA CYS A 68 16.82 -11.89 -16.10
C CYS A 68 15.91 -10.80 -16.69
N ALA A 69 15.95 -9.60 -16.12
CA ALA A 69 15.22 -8.44 -16.61
C ALA A 69 16.10 -7.66 -17.58
N LYS A 70 15.47 -6.93 -18.51
CA LYS A 70 16.18 -5.94 -19.32
C LYS A 70 16.54 -4.77 -18.43
N ILE A 71 17.79 -4.75 -18.03
CA ILE A 71 18.41 -3.72 -17.23
C ILE A 71 18.90 -2.63 -18.21
N PRO A 72 18.64 -1.34 -17.95
CA PRO A 72 19.20 -0.29 -18.80
C PRO A 72 20.73 -0.38 -18.78
N GLY A 73 21.36 -0.06 -19.92
CA GLY A 73 22.78 -0.32 -20.18
C GLY A 73 23.74 0.29 -19.16
N SER A 74 25.04 0.04 -19.33
CA SER A 74 26.11 0.52 -18.44
C SER A 74 26.08 2.03 -18.18
N ASP A 75 25.54 2.79 -19.13
CA ASP A 75 25.52 4.25 -19.09
C ASP A 75 24.36 4.79 -18.23
N PHE A 76 23.49 3.91 -17.73
CA PHE A 76 22.40 4.27 -16.84
C PHE A 76 22.87 4.28 -15.37
N VAL A 77 22.76 5.45 -14.75
CA VAL A 77 23.00 5.63 -13.32
C VAL A 77 21.74 5.27 -12.55
N TYR A 78 21.80 4.19 -11.77
CA TYR A 78 20.73 3.83 -10.85
C TYR A 78 20.64 4.82 -9.69
N GLY A 79 19.41 5.10 -9.26
CA GLY A 79 19.13 6.02 -8.16
C GLY A 79 18.23 7.16 -8.60
N LEU A 80 17.75 7.92 -7.61
CA LEU A 80 16.94 9.11 -7.87
C LEU A 80 17.90 10.26 -8.18
N THR A 81 18.06 10.63 -9.46
CA THR A 81 18.70 11.89 -9.80
C THR A 81 17.73 13.02 -9.49
N LEU A 82 17.96 13.73 -8.38
CA LEU A 82 17.26 14.98 -8.08
C LEU A 82 17.75 16.05 -9.06
N ARG A 83 17.23 16.03 -10.29
CA ARG A 83 17.36 17.18 -11.19
C ARG A 83 16.46 18.26 -10.60
N GLY A 84 17.06 19.24 -9.93
CA GLY A 84 16.36 20.43 -9.48
C GLY A 84 15.74 21.11 -10.69
N THR A 85 14.44 20.91 -10.88
CA THR A 85 13.63 21.70 -11.82
C THR A 85 13.26 23.05 -11.23
N ASP A 86 13.57 23.25 -9.96
CA ASP A 86 13.48 24.51 -9.27
C ASP A 86 14.70 25.30 -9.75
N GLY A 87 14.52 26.35 -10.56
CA GLY A 87 15.60 27.17 -11.15
C GLY A 87 16.34 28.02 -10.12
N GLY A 88 16.75 27.38 -9.03
CA GLY A 88 17.54 27.89 -7.93
C GLY A 88 16.80 28.88 -7.04
N MET A 89 17.61 29.53 -6.21
CA MET A 89 17.20 30.63 -5.34
C MET A 89 16.48 31.79 -6.07
N PRO A 90 16.89 32.24 -7.29
CA PRO A 90 16.25 33.40 -7.91
C PRO A 90 14.80 33.12 -8.32
N GLU A 91 14.47 31.93 -8.82
CA GLU A 91 13.08 31.55 -9.13
C GLU A 91 12.21 31.43 -7.87
N ALA A 92 12.79 30.95 -6.76
CA ALA A 92 12.06 30.83 -5.49
C ALA A 92 11.72 32.19 -4.86
N ILE A 93 12.58 33.20 -5.02
CA ILE A 93 12.35 34.56 -4.49
C ILE A 93 11.49 35.40 -5.45
N GLY A 94 11.70 35.27 -6.76
CA GLY A 94 11.06 36.10 -7.77
C GLY A 94 9.62 35.69 -8.11
N ASN A 95 9.25 34.41 -7.94
CA ASN A 95 7.95 33.91 -8.35
C ASN A 95 7.10 33.48 -7.15
N TRP A 96 6.01 34.21 -6.87
CA TRP A 96 4.92 33.70 -6.02
C TRP A 96 4.16 32.61 -6.79
N ARG A 97 4.74 31.40 -6.84
CA ARG A 97 4.11 30.26 -7.50
C ARG A 97 2.98 29.75 -6.62
N VAL A 98 1.74 30.16 -6.90
CA VAL A 98 0.55 29.47 -6.38
C VAL A 98 0.65 28.04 -6.90
N MET A 99 0.98 27.09 -6.03
CA MET A 99 1.03 25.68 -6.37
C MET A 99 -0.33 25.31 -6.96
N THR A 100 -0.41 25.15 -8.29
CA THR A 100 -1.59 24.56 -8.89
C THR A 100 -1.67 23.17 -8.29
N PRO A 101 -2.78 22.81 -7.61
CA PRO A 101 -2.90 21.50 -7.00
C PRO A 101 -2.57 20.48 -8.07
N THR A 102 -1.53 19.67 -7.82
CA THR A 102 -1.19 18.55 -8.69
C THR A 102 -2.49 17.81 -8.95
N VAL A 103 -2.91 17.76 -10.22
CA VAL A 103 -4.09 17.00 -10.63
C VAL A 103 -3.74 15.55 -10.36
N THR A 104 -4.00 15.10 -9.14
CA THR A 104 -3.90 13.70 -8.79
C THR A 104 -4.84 13.01 -9.72
N LYS A 105 -4.29 12.22 -10.66
CA LYS A 105 -5.11 11.45 -11.59
C LYS A 105 -6.11 10.69 -10.74
N LYS A 106 -7.41 10.99 -10.93
CA LYS A 106 -8.47 10.34 -10.15
C LYS A 106 -8.27 8.83 -10.34
N LYS A 107 -7.90 8.13 -9.26
CA LYS A 107 -7.71 6.68 -9.33
C LYS A 107 -8.98 6.09 -9.88
N GLU A 108 -8.87 5.40 -11.00
CA GLU A 108 -9.98 4.71 -11.61
C GLU A 108 -10.59 3.74 -10.61
N LYS A 109 -11.89 3.89 -10.34
CA LYS A 109 -12.57 2.99 -9.40
C LYS A 109 -12.48 1.55 -9.92
N PRO A 110 -12.26 0.56 -9.05
CA PRO A 110 -12.19 -0.83 -9.48
C PRO A 110 -13.52 -1.26 -10.13
N LYS A 111 -13.43 -2.12 -11.14
CA LYS A 111 -14.59 -2.72 -11.81
C LYS A 111 -15.39 -3.59 -10.83
N ASP A 112 -16.72 -3.59 -10.98
CA ASP A 112 -17.62 -4.42 -10.20
C ASP A 112 -17.97 -5.71 -10.95
N TYR A 113 -17.17 -6.75 -10.73
CA TYR A 113 -17.33 -8.04 -11.39
C TYR A 113 -18.65 -8.75 -11.04
N ILE A 114 -19.23 -8.51 -9.86
CA ILE A 114 -20.45 -9.20 -9.43
C ILE A 114 -21.63 -8.69 -10.25
N VAL A 115 -21.81 -7.37 -10.30
CA VAL A 115 -22.87 -6.73 -11.08
C VAL A 115 -22.67 -6.98 -12.58
N MET A 116 -21.43 -6.94 -13.05
CA MET A 116 -21.10 -7.17 -14.45
C MET A 116 -21.40 -8.61 -14.88
N ASN A 117 -21.04 -9.61 -14.07
CA ASN A 117 -21.34 -11.02 -14.37
C ASN A 117 -22.85 -11.27 -14.32
N TYR A 118 -23.55 -10.75 -13.30
CA TYR A 118 -25.01 -10.83 -13.20
C TYR A 118 -25.69 -10.26 -14.45
N ARG A 119 -25.26 -9.09 -14.93
CA ARG A 119 -25.81 -8.48 -16.16
C ARG A 119 -25.47 -9.29 -17.41
N GLY A 120 -24.28 -9.88 -17.48
CA GLY A 120 -23.90 -10.77 -18.57
C GLY A 120 -24.81 -11.99 -18.66
N ILE A 121 -25.09 -12.64 -17.52
CA ILE A 121 -26.03 -13.76 -17.46
C ILE A 121 -27.44 -13.32 -17.84
N LYS A 122 -27.88 -12.15 -17.37
CA LYS A 122 -29.19 -11.56 -17.74
C LYS A 122 -29.29 -11.24 -19.24
N ALA A 123 -28.16 -10.95 -19.90
CA ALA A 123 -28.08 -10.75 -21.34
C ALA A 123 -27.99 -12.08 -22.13
N GLY A 124 -28.04 -13.23 -21.46
CA GLY A 124 -27.95 -14.55 -22.08
C GLY A 124 -26.52 -15.00 -22.41
N LEU A 125 -25.50 -14.37 -21.82
CA LEU A 125 -24.10 -14.77 -21.99
C LEU A 125 -23.74 -15.77 -20.89
N PHE A 126 -23.29 -16.96 -21.30
CA PHE A 126 -22.93 -18.04 -20.39
C PHE A 126 -21.49 -18.52 -20.61
N THR A 127 -20.90 -18.22 -21.76
CA THR A 127 -19.54 -18.65 -22.08
C THR A 127 -18.50 -17.70 -21.49
N ALA A 128 -17.35 -18.23 -21.05
CA ALA A 128 -16.26 -17.41 -20.52
C ALA A 128 -15.74 -16.36 -21.54
N LYS A 129 -15.70 -16.70 -22.84
CA LYS A 129 -15.30 -15.78 -23.92
C LYS A 129 -16.29 -14.63 -24.07
N GLU A 130 -17.58 -14.91 -24.00
CA GLU A 130 -18.64 -13.90 -24.05
C GLU A 130 -18.56 -12.95 -22.86
N HIS A 131 -18.36 -13.47 -21.65
CA HIS A 131 -18.14 -12.65 -20.47
C HIS A 131 -16.88 -11.79 -20.59
N TYR A 132 -15.81 -12.28 -21.22
CA TYR A 132 -14.61 -11.50 -21.48
C TYR A 132 -14.90 -10.30 -22.41
N LEU A 133 -15.58 -10.54 -23.53
CA LEU A 133 -16.02 -9.46 -24.44
C LEU A 133 -16.97 -8.49 -23.74
N TYR A 134 -17.91 -9.01 -22.96
CA TYR A 134 -18.86 -8.19 -22.20
C TYR A 134 -18.15 -7.22 -21.24
N ARG A 135 -17.06 -7.66 -20.60
CA ARG A 135 -16.21 -6.83 -19.69
C ARG A 135 -15.40 -5.74 -20.39
N GLN A 136 -15.13 -5.91 -21.69
CA GLN A 136 -14.46 -4.91 -22.50
C GLN A 136 -15.42 -3.79 -22.88
N HIS A 137 -16.66 -4.13 -23.25
CA HIS A 137 -17.66 -3.17 -23.73
C HIS A 137 -18.49 -2.52 -22.60
N HIS A 138 -18.62 -3.16 -21.44
CA HIS A 138 -19.43 -2.65 -20.33
C HIS A 138 -18.55 -2.27 -19.13
N ASP A 139 -18.31 -0.97 -18.94
CA ASP A 139 -17.56 -0.48 -17.79
C ASP A 139 -18.48 -0.23 -16.58
N VAL A 140 -18.72 -1.28 -15.79
CA VAL A 140 -19.40 -1.18 -14.50
C VAL A 140 -18.36 -1.08 -13.40
N ARG A 141 -18.25 0.09 -12.78
CA ARG A 141 -17.32 0.33 -11.66
C ARG A 141 -18.06 0.31 -10.34
N ARG A 142 -17.36 -0.13 -9.28
CA ARG A 142 -17.87 0.02 -7.94
C ARG A 142 -18.14 1.49 -7.69
N LYS A 143 -19.31 1.79 -7.12
CA LYS A 143 -19.51 3.10 -6.51
C LYS A 143 -18.39 3.26 -5.47
N GLY A 144 -17.90 4.49 -5.31
CA GLY A 144 -16.97 4.71 -4.20
C GLY A 144 -17.72 4.27 -2.96
N ALA A 145 -17.09 3.57 -2.02
CA ALA A 145 -17.67 3.56 -0.69
C ALA A 145 -17.92 5.04 -0.38
N ASP A 146 -19.16 5.41 -0.07
CA ASP A 146 -19.53 6.74 0.41
C ASP A 146 -18.90 6.91 1.80
N GLY A 147 -17.56 6.85 1.83
CA GLY A 147 -16.67 7.13 2.94
C GLY A 147 -16.29 8.61 2.96
N ASP A 148 -16.84 9.40 2.03
CA ASP A 148 -17.06 10.83 2.27
C ASP A 148 -18.33 10.96 3.12
N ARG A 149 -18.28 10.35 4.32
CA ARG A 149 -19.28 10.56 5.40
C ARG A 149 -18.96 11.83 6.17
N PHE A 150 -18.15 12.73 5.63
CA PHE A 150 -18.27 14.10 6.05
C PHE A 150 -19.63 14.56 5.50
N PRO A 151 -20.63 14.82 6.36
CA PRO A 151 -21.80 15.52 5.89
C PRO A 151 -21.29 16.76 5.14
N ARG A 152 -21.75 16.96 3.90
CA ARG A 152 -21.34 18.11 3.06
C ARG A 152 -21.48 19.43 3.79
N ASP A 153 -22.37 19.46 4.77
CA ASP A 153 -22.56 20.57 5.69
C ASP A 153 -22.00 20.18 7.07
N PRO A 154 -21.11 20.99 7.66
CA PRO A 154 -20.76 20.82 9.07
C PRO A 154 -22.04 20.88 9.91
N PRO A 155 -22.15 20.08 10.99
CA PRO A 155 -23.29 20.20 11.90
C PRO A 155 -23.40 21.65 12.36
N ARG A 156 -24.63 22.21 12.32
CA ARG A 156 -24.88 23.58 12.80
C ARG A 156 -24.56 23.63 14.29
N LEU A 157 -23.49 24.33 14.63
CA LEU A 157 -23.07 24.55 16.01
C LEU A 157 -23.88 25.72 16.56
N PRO A 158 -24.40 25.65 17.81
CA PRO A 158 -25.11 26.78 18.39
C PRO A 158 -24.15 27.95 18.63
N ASP A 159 -24.61 29.18 18.39
CA ASP A 159 -23.79 30.41 18.41
C ASP A 159 -23.09 30.68 19.76
N ALA A 160 -23.60 30.11 20.85
CA ALA A 160 -23.03 30.23 22.20
C ALA A 160 -22.06 29.08 22.58
N MET A 161 -21.71 28.19 21.65
CA MET A 161 -20.83 27.05 21.96
C MET A 161 -19.36 27.46 21.97
N THR A 162 -18.72 27.40 23.13
CA THR A 162 -17.26 27.59 23.25
C THR A 162 -16.53 26.33 22.80
N TYR A 163 -15.69 26.44 21.77
CA TYR A 163 -14.79 25.36 21.37
C TYR A 163 -13.64 25.21 22.37
N GLY A 164 -13.28 23.97 22.68
CA GLY A 164 -12.13 23.64 23.53
C GLY A 164 -12.47 22.72 24.68
N ARG A 165 -11.43 22.16 25.31
CA ARG A 165 -11.59 21.33 26.51
C ARG A 165 -11.85 22.25 27.70
N PRO A 166 -12.95 22.10 28.45
CA PRO A 166 -13.18 22.91 29.65
C PRO A 166 -12.02 22.73 30.63
N TYR A 167 -11.77 23.76 31.45
CA TYR A 167 -10.73 23.70 32.47
C TYR A 167 -10.91 22.45 33.33
N ARG A 168 -9.86 21.61 33.41
CA ARG A 168 -9.87 20.45 34.31
C ARG A 168 -9.88 21.01 35.73
N PRO A 169 -10.92 20.74 36.55
CA PRO A 169 -10.92 21.21 37.93
C PRO A 169 -9.66 20.67 38.62
N SER A 170 -9.02 21.51 39.44
CA SER A 170 -7.92 21.07 40.29
C SER A 170 -8.38 19.88 41.13
N THR A 171 -7.46 18.96 41.43
CA THR A 171 -7.74 17.90 42.41
C THR A 171 -8.32 18.54 43.67
N PRO A 172 -9.50 18.11 44.16
CA PRO A 172 -10.16 18.73 45.30
C PRO A 172 -9.35 18.42 46.57
N PHE A 173 -8.35 19.26 46.81
CA PHE A 173 -7.35 19.07 47.86
C PHE A 173 -7.96 19.14 49.27
N ILE A 174 -9.01 19.95 49.43
CA ILE A 174 -9.78 20.06 50.67
C ILE A 174 -10.45 18.72 51.03
N ASP A 175 -11.00 18.02 50.04
CA ASP A 175 -11.69 16.75 50.25
C ASP A 175 -10.73 15.61 50.61
N VAL A 176 -9.47 15.70 50.17
CA VAL A 176 -8.39 14.78 50.56
C VAL A 176 -8.08 14.92 52.06
N PHE A 177 -7.96 16.15 52.56
CA PHE A 177 -7.76 16.42 53.99
C PHE A 177 -8.95 16.05 54.85
N GLN A 178 -10.17 16.23 54.33
CA GLN A 178 -11.39 15.86 55.04
C GLN A 178 -11.71 14.35 54.97
N HIS A 179 -10.82 13.53 54.40
CA HIS A 179 -11.01 12.10 54.17
C HIS A 179 -12.32 11.73 53.44
N LYS A 180 -12.85 12.63 52.61
CA LYS A 180 -14.08 12.43 51.83
C LYS A 180 -13.86 11.61 50.56
N TRP A 181 -12.65 11.08 50.37
CA TRP A 181 -12.24 10.40 49.15
C TRP A 181 -12.96 9.06 48.91
N ASN A 182 -13.47 8.44 49.97
CA ASN A 182 -14.30 7.23 49.89
C ASN A 182 -15.64 7.46 49.15
N THR A 183 -16.15 8.69 49.07
CA THR A 183 -17.44 9.00 48.42
C THR A 183 -17.34 9.10 46.89
N TRP A 184 -16.20 9.54 46.34
CA TRP A 184 -16.02 9.69 44.89
C TRP A 184 -15.60 8.42 44.17
N LEU A 185 -15.02 7.43 44.86
CA LEU A 185 -14.61 6.16 44.24
C LEU A 185 -15.77 5.44 43.55
N PRO A 186 -16.94 5.25 44.19
CA PRO A 186 -18.09 4.61 43.53
C PRO A 186 -18.66 5.48 42.39
N LEU A 187 -18.64 6.81 42.53
CA LEU A 187 -19.08 7.76 41.50
C LEU A 187 -18.18 7.72 40.24
N CYS A 188 -16.86 7.61 40.43
CA CYS A 188 -15.90 7.44 39.34
C CYS A 188 -16.10 6.09 38.63
N HIS A 189 -16.35 5.02 39.39
CA HIS A 189 -16.62 3.68 38.84
C HIS A 189 -17.90 3.63 38.00
N GLN A 190 -18.95 4.34 38.43
CA GLN A 190 -20.20 4.51 37.67
C GLN A 190 -20.01 5.35 36.40
N ARG A 191 -19.11 6.33 36.41
CA ARG A 191 -18.80 7.17 35.24
C ARG A 191 -17.98 6.44 34.18
N THR A 192 -17.10 5.51 34.58
CA THR A 192 -16.36 4.63 33.66
C THR A 192 -17.23 3.53 33.04
N THR A 193 -18.31 3.12 33.70
CA THR A 193 -19.24 2.09 33.20
C THR A 193 -20.34 2.68 32.30
N SER A 194 -20.66 3.97 32.43
CA SER A 194 -21.67 4.68 31.64
C SER A 194 -21.14 5.40 30.38
N GLN A 195 -19.82 5.50 30.21
CA GLN A 195 -19.23 5.91 28.93
C GLN A 195 -19.13 4.66 28.04
N PRO A 196 -19.91 4.52 26.95
CA PRO A 196 -19.68 3.44 26.02
C PRO A 196 -18.29 3.65 25.40
N VAL A 197 -17.51 2.58 25.44
CA VAL A 197 -16.20 2.49 24.81
C VAL A 197 -16.40 2.59 23.29
N GLU A 198 -16.42 3.81 22.74
CA GLU A 198 -16.31 4.07 21.30
C GLU A 198 -14.87 3.80 20.80
N SER A 199 -14.29 2.68 21.21
CA SER A 199 -13.01 2.21 20.71
C SER A 199 -12.92 0.69 20.81
N ALA A 200 -13.67 -0.01 19.96
CA ALA A 200 -13.32 -1.37 19.57
C ALA A 200 -13.91 -1.69 18.19
N CYS A 201 -12.99 -1.84 17.25
CA CYS A 201 -12.94 -2.93 16.29
C CYS A 201 -14.26 -3.36 15.62
N CYS A 202 -14.33 -3.09 14.31
CA CYS A 202 -15.13 -3.80 13.33
C CYS A 202 -15.29 -5.30 13.66
N HIS A 203 -16.49 -5.86 13.57
CA HIS A 203 -16.88 -6.86 12.57
C HIS A 203 -18.33 -7.30 12.79
N ASN A 204 -19.06 -7.37 11.68
CA ASN A 204 -20.45 -7.80 11.58
C ASN A 204 -20.66 -9.22 12.13
N LEU A 205 -21.75 -9.42 12.87
CA LEU A 205 -22.57 -10.62 12.83
C LEU A 205 -24.01 -10.24 13.20
N THR A 206 -24.77 -9.84 12.18
CA THR A 206 -26.24 -9.87 12.20
C THR A 206 -26.71 -11.30 11.92
N GLN A 207 -27.31 -11.95 12.91
CA GLN A 207 -28.38 -12.94 12.73
C GLN A 207 -29.38 -12.69 13.86
N CYS A 208 -30.52 -12.09 13.54
CA CYS A 208 -31.81 -12.79 13.44
C CYS A 208 -32.25 -13.38 14.78
N ASN A 209 -33.22 -12.73 15.44
CA ASN A 209 -34.41 -13.38 16.01
C ASN A 209 -35.46 -12.32 16.34
N SER A 210 -36.61 -12.45 15.69
CA SER A 210 -37.85 -11.70 15.86
C SER A 210 -38.46 -11.85 17.27
N PRO A 211 -39.24 -10.87 17.76
CA PRO A 211 -40.02 -11.03 18.98
C PRO A 211 -41.25 -11.93 18.73
N PRO A 212 -41.59 -12.87 19.65
CA PRO A 212 -42.87 -13.56 19.59
C PRO A 212 -44.01 -12.65 20.04
N ALA A 213 -45.13 -12.78 19.33
CA ALA A 213 -46.38 -12.08 19.53
C ALA A 213 -47.11 -12.49 20.83
N THR A 214 -47.89 -11.52 21.30
CA THR A 214 -49.00 -11.46 22.27
C THR A 214 -49.73 -12.77 22.62
N LEU A 215 -50.03 -12.97 23.91
CA LEU A 215 -51.25 -13.62 24.40
C LEU A 215 -51.67 -12.99 25.75
N ALA A 216 -52.67 -12.12 25.70
CA ALA A 216 -53.35 -11.59 26.86
C ALA A 216 -54.34 -12.63 27.39
N ALA A 217 -54.29 -12.92 28.69
CA ALA A 217 -55.21 -13.81 29.38
C ALA A 217 -56.58 -13.11 29.54
N VAL A 218 -57.62 -13.72 28.97
CA VAL A 218 -59.02 -13.36 29.22
C VAL A 218 -59.51 -14.17 30.42
N GLY A 219 -59.96 -13.47 31.46
CA GLY A 219 -60.61 -14.07 32.63
C GLY A 219 -61.99 -14.62 32.30
N PHE A 220 -62.32 -15.78 32.86
CA PHE A 220 -63.66 -16.36 32.86
C PHE A 220 -64.31 -16.12 34.24
N SER A 221 -65.43 -15.39 34.27
CA SER A 221 -66.38 -15.43 35.38
C SER A 221 -67.42 -16.52 35.08
N LYS A 222 -67.78 -17.30 36.11
CA LYS A 222 -69.07 -18.01 36.16
C LYS A 222 -70.16 -17.05 36.60
#